data_AF-A0A8J6YS80-F1
#
_entry.id   AF-A0A8J6YS80-F1
#
_cell.length_a   1.000
_cell.length_b   1.000
_cell.length_c   1.000
_cell.angle_alpha   90.00
_cell.angle_beta   90.00
_cell.angle_gamma   90.00
#
_symmetry.space_group_name_H-M   'P 1'
#
loop_
_entity.id
_entity.type
_entity.pdbx_description
1 polymer ?
#
loop_
_entity_poly.entity_id
_entity_poly.type
_entity_poly.pdbx_seq_one_letter_code
_entity_poly.pdbx_strand_id
1 'polypeptide(L)' 'MRSTTEEEKKRGMVPEDLLKMAWIRDPRFSPDGKKVLYTVKTIHEEGDYQSNLFMPNVETGEDSPWTYGK' A
#
# COMPACT_ATOMS: atom_id res chain seq x y z
N MET A 1 37.55 -9.78 -21.69
CA MET A 1 36.33 -9.00 -21.95
C MET A 1 35.44 -9.14 -20.71
N ARG A 2 35.45 -8.15 -19.81
CA ARG A 2 34.58 -8.12 -18.62
C ARG A 2 33.70 -6.89 -18.77
N SER A 3 32.39 -7.11 -18.91
CA SER A 3 31.39 -6.06 -19.06
C SER A 3 31.21 -5.33 -17.74
N THR A 4 31.35 -4.01 -17.76
CA THR A 4 31.05 -3.12 -16.64
C THR A 4 29.54 -3.01 -16.49
N THR A 5 28.99 -3.35 -15.33
CA THR A 5 27.59 -3.05 -14.98
C THR A 5 27.47 -1.55 -14.75
N GLU A 6 26.62 -0.88 -15.53
CA GLU A 6 26.28 0.52 -15.34
C GLU A 6 25.34 0.62 -14.13
N GLU A 7 25.75 1.39 -13.11
CA GLU A 7 25.00 1.54 -11.86
C GLU A 7 23.79 2.46 -12.13
N GLU A 8 22.57 1.91 -12.15
CA GLU A 8 21.35 2.70 -12.33
C GLU A 8 21.21 3.73 -11.19
N LYS A 9 21.38 5.00 -11.53
CA LYS A 9 21.22 6.11 -10.60
C LYS A 9 19.74 6.27 -10.24
N LYS A 10 19.34 5.80 -9.06
CA LYS A 10 17.98 6.00 -8.53
C LYS A 10 17.64 7.50 -8.48
N ARG A 11 16.47 7.88 -8.99
CA ARG A 11 16.00 9.28 -8.91
C ARG A 11 15.73 9.67 -7.45
N GLY A 12 15.93 10.95 -7.14
CA GLY A 12 15.52 11.51 -5.85
C GLY A 12 14.00 11.56 -5.67
N MET A 13 13.56 11.74 -4.42
CA MET A 13 12.15 11.96 -4.09
C MET A 13 11.71 13.37 -4.50
N VAL A 14 10.49 13.48 -5.03
CA VAL A 14 9.83 14.74 -5.37
C VAL A 14 8.48 14.81 -4.64
N PRO A 15 7.89 16.01 -4.43
CA PRO A 15 6.62 16.15 -3.69
C PRO A 15 5.48 15.27 -4.23
N GLU A 16 5.43 15.05 -5.55
CA GLU A 16 4.42 14.23 -6.22
C GLU A 16 4.47 12.75 -5.81
N ASP A 17 5.60 12.29 -5.26
CA ASP A 17 5.71 10.94 -4.72
C ASP A 17 4.84 10.74 -3.48
N LEU A 18 4.56 11.80 -2.72
CA LEU A 18 3.66 11.74 -1.57
C LEU A 18 2.22 11.41 -1.99
N LEU A 19 1.81 11.82 -3.20
CA LEU A 19 0.47 11.54 -3.73
C LEU A 19 0.29 10.05 -4.06
N LYS A 20 1.39 9.33 -4.30
CA LYS A 20 1.40 7.89 -4.59
C LYS A 20 1.51 7.03 -3.34
N MET A 21 1.61 7.64 -2.16
CA MET A 21 1.74 6.90 -0.91
C MET A 21 0.40 6.32 -0.45
N ALA A 22 0.48 5.15 0.16
CA ALA A 22 -0.60 4.54 0.90
C ALA A 22 -0.25 4.50 2.39
N TRP A 23 -1.16 4.98 3.23
CA TRP A 23 -0.99 4.97 4.69
C TRP A 23 -1.82 3.84 5.31
N ILE A 24 -1.15 2.87 5.91
CA ILE A 24 -1.76 1.74 6.62
C ILE A 24 -1.95 2.11 8.09
N ARG A 25 -3.14 1.88 8.65
CA ARG A 25 -3.47 2.14 10.06
C ARG A 25 -4.34 1.06 10.67
N ASP A 26 -4.30 1.01 12.01
CA ASP A 26 -5.19 0.25 12.88
C ASP A 26 -5.31 -1.26 12.52
N PRO A 27 -4.21 -2.01 12.41
CA PRO A 27 -4.27 -3.44 12.13
C PRO A 27 -4.89 -4.22 13.30
N ARG A 28 -5.82 -5.11 12.99
CA ARG A 28 -6.52 -6.00 13.94
C ARG A 28 -6.56 -7.42 13.41
N PHE A 29 -6.02 -8.37 14.15
CA PHE A 29 -6.12 -9.79 13.80
C PHE A 29 -7.50 -10.35 14.13
N SER A 30 -7.96 -11.31 13.31
CA SER A 30 -9.06 -12.19 13.68
C SER A 30 -8.66 -13.07 14.88
N PRO A 31 -9.62 -13.58 15.68
CA PRO A 31 -9.30 -14.42 16.84
C PRO A 31 -8.50 -15.70 16.50
N ASP A 32 -8.70 -16.24 15.30
CA ASP A 32 -7.97 -17.41 14.79
C ASP A 32 -6.62 -17.07 14.14
N GLY A 33 -6.28 -15.77 14.04
CA GLY A 33 -5.03 -15.28 13.46
C GLY A 33 -4.92 -15.38 11.94
N LYS A 34 -5.94 -15.87 11.24
CA LYS A 34 -5.87 -16.13 9.79
C LYS A 34 -6.09 -14.91 8.91
N LYS A 35 -6.65 -13.84 9.47
CA LYS A 35 -6.95 -12.59 8.76
C LYS A 35 -6.47 -11.40 9.57
N VAL A 36 -6.14 -10.31 8.87
CA VAL A 36 -5.88 -9.02 9.50
C VAL A 36 -6.74 -7.95 8.83
N LEU A 37 -7.51 -7.20 9.60
CA LEU A 37 -8.26 -6.04 9.13
C LEU A 37 -7.40 -4.79 9.36
N TYR A 38 -7.27 -3.93 8.35
CA TYR A 38 -6.60 -2.63 8.48
C TYR A 38 -7.24 -1.59 7.56
N THR A 39 -6.94 -0.32 7.84
CA THR A 39 -7.37 0.80 6.99
C THR A 39 -6.21 1.23 6.09
N VAL A 40 -6.48 1.41 4.80
CA VAL A 40 -5.57 2.04 3.84
C VAL A 40 -6.14 3.39 3.46
N LYS A 41 -5.36 4.45 3.68
CA LYS A 41 -5.65 5.80 3.18
C LYS A 41 -4.77 6.09 1.96
N THR A 42 -5.34 6.65 0.91
CA THR A 42 -4.64 7.14 -0.29
C THR A 42 -5.18 8.51 -0.69
N ILE A 43 -4.45 9.21 -1.58
CA ILE A 43 -4.91 10.46 -2.19
C ILE A 43 -5.46 10.13 -3.58
N HIS A 44 -6.70 10.54 -3.88
CA HIS A 44 -7.28 10.45 -5.22
C HIS A 44 -6.70 11.53 -6.14
N GLU A 45 -6.91 11.40 -7.45
CA GLU A 45 -6.40 12.34 -8.46
C GLU A 45 -6.86 13.79 -8.22
N GLU A 46 -8.03 13.96 -7.59
CA GLU A 46 -8.64 15.25 -7.26
C GLU A 46 -8.04 15.89 -5.98
N GLY A 47 -7.13 15.20 -5.29
CA GLY A 47 -6.48 15.66 -4.06
C GLY A 47 -7.21 15.26 -2.78
N ASP A 48 -8.38 14.63 -2.89
CA ASP A 48 -9.15 14.15 -1.75
C ASP A 48 -8.59 12.86 -1.15
N TYR A 49 -8.74 12.71 0.17
CA TYR A 49 -8.36 11.48 0.86
C TYR A 49 -9.49 10.46 0.82
N GLN A 50 -9.18 9.26 0.36
CA GLN A 50 -10.05 8.10 0.51
C GLN A 50 -9.50 7.16 1.57
N SER A 51 -10.37 6.40 2.23
CA SER A 51 -9.96 5.35 3.16
C SER A 51 -10.81 4.12 2.98
N ASN A 52 -10.15 2.97 2.82
CA ASN A 52 -10.79 1.68 2.59
C ASN A 52 -10.29 0.66 3.60
N LEU A 53 -11.18 -0.23 4.03
CA LEU A 53 -10.80 -1.39 4.82
C LEU A 53 -10.27 -2.49 3.91
N PHE A 54 -9.24 -3.18 4.37
CA PHE A 54 -8.64 -4.34 3.72
C PHE A 54 -8.61 -5.49 4.71
N MET A 55 -8.89 -6.71 4.24
CA MET A 55 -8.87 -7.90 5.09
C MET A 55 -8.23 -9.09 4.36
N PRO A 56 -6.90 -9.08 4.15
CA PRO A 56 -6.21 -10.19 3.53
C PRO A 56 -6.18 -11.44 4.41
N ASN A 57 -5.99 -12.57 3.75
CA ASN A 57 -5.58 -13.80 4.40
C ASN A 57 -4.06 -13.74 4.70
N VAL A 58 -3.68 -14.05 5.93
CA VAL A 58 -2.29 -13.97 6.40
C VAL A 58 -1.37 -15.00 5.74
N GLU A 59 -1.91 -16.17 5.37
CA GLU A 59 -1.13 -17.26 4.75
C GLU A 59 -0.90 -17.03 3.26
N THR A 60 -1.93 -16.57 2.53
CA THR A 60 -1.85 -16.40 1.08
C THR A 60 -1.37 -15.01 0.66
N GLY A 61 -1.54 -14.01 1.53
CA GLY A 61 -1.28 -12.61 1.22
C GLY A 61 -2.26 -12.00 0.22
N GLU A 62 -3.28 -12.75 -0.21
CA GLU A 62 -4.32 -12.24 -1.11
C GLU A 62 -5.09 -11.12 -0.43
N ASP A 63 -5.07 -9.94 -1.06
CA ASP A 63 -5.74 -8.74 -0.59
C ASP A 63 -6.79 -8.29 -1.60
N SER A 64 -7.87 -7.75 -1.07
CA SER A 64 -8.83 -6.97 -1.84
C SER A 64 -9.49 -5.96 -0.91
N PRO A 65 -9.90 -4.79 -1.43
CA PRO A 65 -10.66 -3.85 -0.64
C PRO A 65 -11.94 -4.52 -0.15
N TRP A 66 -12.14 -4.50 1.17
CA TRP A 66 -13.37 -4.96 1.78
C TRP A 66 -14.47 -3.90 1.69
N THR A 67 -14.06 -2.63 1.60
CA THR A 67 -14.94 -1.51 1.29
C THR A 67 -14.42 -0.76 0.07
N TYR A 68 -15.33 -0.09 -0.63
CA TYR A 68 -15.04 0.75 -1.78
C TYR A 68 -15.60 2.13 -1.46
N GLY A 69 -14.72 3.05 -1.07
CA GLY A 69 -15.05 4.46 -0.85
C GLY A 69 -15.68 5.09 -2.08
N LYS A 70 -16.19 6.31 -1.92
CA LYS A 70 -16.64 7.12 -3.05
C LYS A 70 -15.47 7.79 -3.73
#